data_AF-A0A7C4J7C0-F1
#
_entry.id   AF-A0A7C4J7C0-F1
#
_cell.length_a   1.000
_cell.length_b   1.000
_cell.length_c   1.000
_cell.angle_alpha   90.00
_cell.angle_beta   90.00
_cell.angle_gamma   90.00
#
_symmetry.space_group_name_H-M   'P 1'
#
loop_
_entity.id
_entity.type
_entity.pdbx_description
1 polymer ?
#
loop_
_entity_poly.entity_id
_entity_poly.type
_entity_poly.pdbx_seq_one_letter_code
_entity_poly.pdbx_strand_id
1 'polypeptide(L)'
;MNQGSERAESAYRKSDIRRPKLDIAGEPARLELRGVSAGYNGRLVLDEVSFQVPHGGRVAIVGPNGAGKSTLFKVLVGLLPARSGGVFIHGRPLGAHHDCVAYVPQRNEIDWRFPVTVTDVVMMGRYGQLGRTRRPGKV
;
A
#
# COMPACT_ATOMS: atom_id res chain seq x y z
N MET A 1 6.05 21.40 -34.77
CA MET A 1 7.27 21.67 -33.98
C MET A 1 6.89 21.64 -32.50
N ASN A 2 6.92 20.47 -31.87
CA ASN A 2 6.49 20.27 -30.47
C ASN A 2 7.73 20.27 -29.56
N GLN A 3 7.92 21.31 -28.76
CA GLN A 3 9.00 21.42 -27.75
C GLN A 3 8.43 21.58 -26.32
N GLY A 4 7.36 20.85 -25.99
CA GLY A 4 6.63 21.03 -24.71
C GLY A 4 6.76 19.89 -23.69
N SER A 5 7.33 18.74 -24.04
CA SER A 5 7.16 17.50 -23.26
C SER A 5 8.34 17.09 -22.37
N GLU A 6 9.43 17.86 -22.31
CA GLU A 6 10.69 17.43 -21.66
C GLU A 6 10.95 17.98 -20.24
N ARG A 7 10.05 18.79 -19.65
CA ARG A 7 10.37 19.51 -18.39
C ARG A 7 9.85 18.89 -17.09
N ALA A 8 9.10 17.79 -17.12
CA ALA A 8 8.53 17.19 -15.91
C ALA A 8 9.36 16.04 -15.31
N GLU A 9 10.40 15.56 -15.99
CA GLU A 9 11.11 14.33 -15.60
C GLU A 9 12.31 14.57 -14.65
N SER A 10 12.68 15.82 -14.40
CA SER A 10 13.95 16.18 -13.74
C SER A 10 13.87 16.41 -12.21
N ALA A 11 12.68 16.54 -11.61
CA ALA A 11 12.55 17.00 -10.23
C ALA A 11 12.32 15.91 -9.15
N TYR A 12 12.29 14.61 -9.51
CA TYR A 12 12.01 13.54 -8.53
C TYR A 12 13.25 12.72 -8.19
N ARG A 13 13.99 13.11 -7.15
CA ARG A 13 15.19 12.39 -6.70
C ARG A 13 14.75 11.21 -5.81
N LYS A 14 15.06 9.96 -6.22
CA LYS A 14 14.84 8.71 -5.45
C LYS A 14 15.35 8.74 -3.99
N SER A 15 16.21 9.71 -3.65
CA SER A 15 16.72 9.98 -2.30
C SER A 15 15.69 10.51 -1.31
N ASP A 16 14.55 11.04 -1.78
CA ASP A 16 13.61 11.78 -0.94
C ASP A 16 12.56 10.87 -0.27
N ILE A 17 12.50 9.61 -0.69
CA ILE A 17 11.79 8.55 0.03
C ILE A 17 12.69 8.13 1.18
N ARG A 18 12.39 8.62 2.38
CA ARG A 18 13.03 8.14 3.62
C ARG A 18 12.80 6.63 3.71
N ARG A 19 13.80 5.84 3.34
CA ARG A 19 13.78 4.39 3.50
C ARG A 19 13.87 4.11 5.00
N PRO A 20 12.89 3.44 5.62
CA PRO A 20 13.09 2.95 6.98
C PRO A 20 14.34 2.07 6.98
N LYS A 21 15.20 2.25 7.99
CA LYS A 21 16.38 1.42 8.20
C LYS A 21 15.86 0.00 8.43
N LEU A 22 16.25 -0.93 7.57
CA LEU A 22 15.78 -2.31 7.57
C LEU A 22 16.90 -3.15 8.16
N ASP A 23 16.78 -3.58 9.41
CA ASP A 23 17.76 -4.47 10.04
C ASP A 23 17.31 -5.93 9.73
N ILE A 24 17.97 -6.59 8.76
CA ILE A 24 17.43 -7.78 8.04
C ILE A 24 17.90 -9.12 8.63
N ALA A 25 18.25 -9.21 9.91
CA ALA A 25 18.70 -10.46 10.52
C ALA A 25 17.88 -10.80 11.77
N GLY A 26 17.03 -11.82 11.66
CA GLY A 26 16.21 -12.33 12.76
C GLY A 26 14.85 -11.65 12.97
N GLU A 27 14.50 -10.66 12.15
CA GLU A 27 13.20 -9.97 12.24
C GLU A 27 12.06 -10.80 11.62
N PRO A 28 10.84 -10.75 12.22
CA PRO A 28 9.67 -11.39 11.64
C PRO A 28 9.40 -10.85 10.23
N ALA A 29 8.77 -11.66 9.36
CA ALA A 29 8.45 -11.25 7.99
C ALA A 29 7.71 -9.90 7.95
N ARG A 30 8.00 -9.11 6.91
CA ARG A 30 7.40 -7.78 6.75
C ARG A 30 5.89 -7.87 6.60
N LEU A 31 5.41 -8.89 5.89
CA LEU A 31 4.01 -9.23 5.78
C LEU A 31 3.84 -10.74 5.94
N GLU A 32 2.83 -11.15 6.68
CA GLU A 32 2.48 -12.55 6.87
C GLU A 32 0.97 -12.72 6.92
N LEU A 33 0.48 -13.77 6.25
CA LEU A 33 -0.89 -14.26 6.35
C LEU A 33 -0.84 -15.67 6.91
N ARG A 34 -1.69 -15.93 7.90
CA ARG A 34 -1.84 -17.24 8.53
C ARG A 34 -3.29 -17.69 8.41
N GLY A 35 -3.57 -18.65 7.54
CA GLY A 35 -4.87 -19.31 7.39
C GLY A 35 -6.03 -18.35 7.10
N VAL A 36 -5.80 -17.30 6.30
CA VAL A 36 -6.77 -16.22 6.12
C VAL A 36 -7.91 -16.67 5.22
N SER A 37 -9.13 -16.69 5.78
CA SER A 37 -10.37 -16.88 5.01
C SER A 37 -11.23 -15.63 5.06
N ALA A 38 -11.73 -15.20 3.91
CA ALA A 38 -12.51 -13.96 3.79
C ALA A 38 -13.46 -13.99 2.60
N GLY A 39 -14.55 -13.24 2.69
CA GLY A 39 -15.50 -13.11 1.59
C GLY A 39 -16.76 -12.37 1.99
N TYR A 40 -17.68 -12.22 1.05
CA TYR A 40 -18.85 -11.36 1.16
C TYR A 40 -20.12 -12.19 1.39
N ASN A 41 -21.08 -11.67 2.16
CA ASN A 41 -22.44 -12.23 2.31
C ASN A 41 -22.46 -13.75 2.55
N GLY A 42 -21.67 -14.23 3.52
CA GLY A 42 -21.58 -15.67 3.83
C GLY A 42 -20.73 -16.50 2.86
N ARG A 43 -20.49 -16.07 1.62
CA ARG A 43 -19.64 -16.77 0.65
C ARG A 43 -18.16 -16.51 0.89
N LEU A 44 -17.34 -17.55 0.94
CA LEU A 44 -15.88 -17.43 0.95
C LEU A 44 -15.34 -17.12 -0.45
N VAL A 45 -14.37 -16.21 -0.50
CA VAL A 45 -13.64 -15.81 -1.71
C VAL A 45 -12.15 -16.12 -1.57
N LEU A 46 -11.63 -16.00 -0.35
CA LEU A 46 -10.34 -16.51 0.09
C LEU A 46 -10.60 -17.64 1.09
N ASP A 47 -9.85 -18.72 0.96
CA ASP A 47 -9.97 -19.92 1.77
C ASP A 47 -8.58 -20.32 2.26
N GLU A 48 -8.36 -20.24 3.57
CA GLU A 48 -7.12 -20.61 4.29
C GLU A 48 -5.79 -20.10 3.69
N VAL A 49 -5.79 -18.89 3.13
CA VAL A 49 -4.61 -18.32 2.45
C VAL A 49 -3.48 -18.05 3.44
N SER A 50 -2.32 -18.65 3.19
CA SER A 50 -1.11 -18.50 4.01
C SER A 50 0.12 -18.21 3.15
N PHE A 51 0.83 -17.13 3.45
CA PHE A 51 2.13 -16.83 2.84
C PHE A 51 2.86 -15.74 3.63
N GLN A 52 4.15 -15.58 3.36
CA GLN A 52 4.99 -14.55 3.95
C GLN A 52 5.73 -13.77 2.87
N VAL A 53 5.92 -12.47 3.11
CA VAL A 53 6.77 -11.60 2.31
C VAL A 53 7.90 -11.09 3.20
N PRO A 54 9.16 -11.46 2.91
CA PRO A 54 10.28 -11.00 3.70
C PRO A 54 10.52 -9.50 3.52
N HIS A 55 11.33 -8.94 4.41
CA HIS A 55 11.84 -7.59 4.30
C HIS A 55 12.55 -7.37 2.94
N GLY A 56 12.20 -6.29 2.23
CA GLY A 56 12.71 -6.01 0.89
C GLY A 56 12.09 -6.85 -0.24
N GLY A 57 11.24 -7.83 0.09
CA GLY A 57 10.57 -8.69 -0.88
C GLY A 57 9.60 -7.93 -1.79
N ARG A 58 9.50 -8.39 -3.04
CA ARG A 58 8.50 -7.93 -4.03
C ARG A 58 7.76 -9.16 -4.52
N VAL A 59 6.43 -9.11 -4.46
CA VAL A 59 5.56 -10.24 -4.83
C VAL A 59 4.54 -9.75 -5.84
N ALA A 60 4.34 -10.55 -6.89
CA ALA A 60 3.27 -10.37 -7.85
C ALA A 60 2.20 -11.43 -7.61
N ILE A 61 0.94 -11.00 -7.59
CA ILE A 61 -0.21 -11.90 -7.47
C ILE A 61 -0.92 -11.92 -8.80
N VAL A 62 -0.96 -13.09 -9.42
CA VAL A 62 -1.56 -13.30 -10.75
C VAL A 62 -2.70 -14.30 -10.67
N GLY A 63 -3.64 -14.20 -11.60
CA GLY A 63 -4.80 -15.08 -11.67
C GLY A 63 -5.94 -14.45 -12.47
N PRO A 64 -6.96 -15.24 -12.87
CA PRO A 64 -8.07 -14.73 -13.66
C PRO A 64 -8.92 -13.72 -12.89
N ASN A 65 -9.81 -13.02 -13.61
CA ASN A 65 -10.82 -12.18 -12.98
C ASN A 65 -11.73 -13.04 -12.09
N GLY A 66 -12.03 -12.56 -10.89
CA GLY A 66 -12.79 -13.33 -9.90
C GLY A 66 -11.96 -14.24 -8.98
N ALA A 67 -10.66 -14.45 -9.23
CA ALA A 67 -9.79 -15.28 -8.38
C ALA A 67 -9.51 -14.73 -6.97
N GLY A 68 -10.19 -13.65 -6.55
CA GLY A 68 -10.04 -13.10 -5.20
C GLY A 68 -8.88 -12.13 -4.99
N LYS A 69 -8.11 -11.75 -6.03
CA LYS A 69 -6.97 -10.81 -5.88
C LYS A 69 -7.34 -9.50 -5.17
N SER A 70 -8.37 -8.81 -5.66
CA SER A 70 -8.82 -7.55 -5.04
C SER A 70 -9.37 -7.77 -3.63
N THR A 71 -9.95 -8.95 -3.35
CA THR A 71 -10.36 -9.35 -2.00
C THR A 71 -9.15 -9.52 -1.09
N LEU A 72 -8.10 -10.19 -1.55
CA LEU A 72 -6.85 -10.35 -0.82
C LEU A 72 -6.23 -9.00 -0.48
N PHE A 73 -6.11 -8.09 -1.45
CA PHE A 73 -5.61 -6.74 -1.17
C PHE A 73 -6.47 -6.00 -0.15
N LYS A 74 -7.80 -6.07 -0.23
CA LYS A 74 -8.69 -5.46 0.77
C LYS A 74 -8.46 -6.03 2.17
N VAL A 75 -8.23 -7.33 2.31
CA VAL A 75 -7.92 -7.95 3.60
C VAL A 75 -6.56 -7.49 4.12
N LEU A 76 -5.54 -7.45 3.24
CA LEU A 76 -4.18 -7.00 3.59
C LEU A 76 -4.13 -5.57 4.12
N VAL A 77 -5.05 -4.71 3.70
CA VAL A 77 -5.10 -3.30 4.13
C VAL A 77 -6.18 -3.04 5.17
N GLY A 78 -6.85 -4.09 5.67
CA GLY A 78 -7.89 -3.99 6.69
C GLY A 78 -9.25 -3.45 6.23
N LEU A 79 -9.46 -3.30 4.92
CA LEU A 79 -10.74 -2.86 4.35
C LEU A 79 -11.80 -3.97 4.32
N LEU A 80 -11.37 -5.24 4.39
CA LEU A 80 -12.25 -6.40 4.53
C LEU A 80 -11.73 -7.24 5.71
N PRO A 81 -12.49 -7.39 6.81
CA PRO A 81 -12.06 -8.23 7.91
C PRO A 81 -11.97 -9.70 7.48
N ALA A 82 -10.93 -10.39 7.98
CA ALA A 82 -10.85 -11.84 7.86
C ALA A 82 -11.89 -12.51 8.77
N ARG A 83 -12.48 -13.61 8.32
CA ARG A 83 -13.39 -14.43 9.12
C ARG A 83 -12.64 -15.42 10.02
N SER A 84 -11.49 -15.90 9.53
CA SER A 84 -10.56 -16.74 10.27
C SER A 84 -9.12 -16.41 9.85
N GLY A 85 -8.17 -16.83 10.67
CA GLY A 85 -6.76 -16.52 10.46
C GLY A 85 -6.39 -15.08 10.82
N GLY A 86 -5.23 -14.62 10.35
CA GLY A 86 -4.73 -13.28 10.66
C GLY A 86 -3.71 -12.75 9.66
N VAL A 87 -3.65 -11.43 9.58
CA VAL A 87 -2.64 -10.68 8.83
C VAL A 87 -1.71 -9.99 9.83
N PHE A 88 -0.41 -10.17 9.63
CA PHE A 88 0.65 -9.65 10.49
C PHE A 88 1.64 -8.82 9.70
N ILE A 89 2.07 -7.71 10.29
CA ILE A 89 3.10 -6.83 9.75
C ILE A 89 4.19 -6.71 10.82
N HIS A 90 5.41 -7.11 10.49
CA HIS A 90 6.50 -7.25 11.47
C HIS A 90 6.10 -8.12 12.67
N GLY A 91 5.38 -9.21 12.42
CA GLY A 91 4.88 -10.12 13.45
C GLY A 91 3.76 -9.58 14.34
N ARG A 92 3.30 -8.33 14.12
CA ARG A 92 2.21 -7.70 14.88
C ARG A 92 0.91 -7.76 14.10
N PRO A 93 -0.25 -7.93 14.75
CA PRO A 93 -1.53 -7.94 14.05
C PRO A 93 -1.81 -6.61 13.36
N LEU A 94 -2.67 -6.65 12.34
CA LEU A 94 -3.12 -5.45 11.64
C LEU A 94 -3.67 -4.40 12.63
N GLY A 95 -3.26 -3.14 12.49
CA GLY A 95 -3.62 -2.05 13.41
C GLY A 95 -2.73 -1.87 14.64
N ALA A 96 -1.86 -2.83 14.98
CA ALA A 96 -0.92 -2.74 16.10
C ALA A 96 0.52 -2.32 15.69
N HIS A 97 0.74 -2.01 14.40
CA HIS A 97 2.01 -1.54 13.86
C HIS A 97 1.93 -0.05 13.51
N HIS A 98 3.09 0.62 13.49
CA HIS A 98 3.19 2.04 13.13
C HIS A 98 3.69 2.26 11.70
N ASP A 99 4.00 1.18 10.97
CA ASP A 99 4.47 1.26 9.58
C ASP A 99 3.39 1.78 8.65
N CYS A 100 3.81 2.62 7.70
CA CYS A 100 2.92 3.13 6.67
C CYS A 100 2.64 2.02 5.64
N VAL A 101 1.39 1.54 5.61
CA VAL A 101 0.84 0.69 4.55
C VAL A 101 0.10 1.57 3.56
N ALA A 102 0.58 1.62 2.32
CA ALA A 102 -0.08 2.36 1.25
C ALA A 102 -0.83 1.40 0.33
N TYR A 103 -2.08 1.75 0.00
CA TYR A 103 -2.93 1.00 -0.92
C TYR A 103 -3.32 1.88 -2.10
N VAL A 104 -3.02 1.41 -3.32
CA VAL A 104 -3.47 2.05 -4.54
C VAL A 104 -4.66 1.25 -5.08
N PRO A 105 -5.90 1.74 -4.92
CA PRO A 105 -7.07 1.00 -5.38
C PRO A 105 -7.08 0.92 -6.90
N GLN A 106 -7.60 -0.19 -7.41
CA GLN A 106 -7.97 -0.33 -8.81
C GLN A 106 -9.20 0.56 -9.07
N ARG A 107 -9.00 1.82 -9.48
CA ARG A 107 -10.07 2.73 -9.90
C ARG A 107 -10.21 2.68 -11.42
N ASN A 108 -11.44 2.61 -11.91
CA ASN A 108 -11.72 2.66 -13.34
C ASN A 108 -11.95 4.08 -13.87
N GLU A 109 -12.25 5.07 -13.00
CA GLU A 109 -12.48 6.45 -13.41
C GLU A 109 -11.88 7.45 -12.41
N ILE A 110 -11.28 8.51 -12.94
CA ILE A 110 -10.78 9.66 -12.18
C ILE A 110 -11.87 10.74 -12.25
N ASP A 111 -12.36 11.17 -11.09
CA ASP A 111 -13.26 12.32 -11.02
C ASP A 111 -12.46 13.61 -11.20
N TRP A 112 -12.39 14.09 -12.44
CA TRP A 112 -11.73 15.34 -12.80
C TRP A 112 -12.42 16.59 -12.24
N ARG A 113 -13.63 16.47 -11.67
CA ARG A 113 -14.36 17.58 -11.05
C ARG A 113 -13.99 17.75 -9.58
N PHE A 114 -13.15 16.88 -9.03
CA PHE A 114 -12.73 16.97 -7.63
C PHE A 114 -11.90 18.26 -7.42
N PRO A 115 -12.30 19.17 -6.50
CA PRO A 115 -11.76 20.53 -6.42
C PRO A 115 -10.42 20.59 -5.68
N VAL A 116 -9.44 19.77 -6.08
CA VAL A 116 -8.08 19.76 -5.52
C VAL A 116 -7.06 19.61 -6.64
N THR A 117 -5.88 20.19 -6.43
CA THR A 117 -4.75 20.04 -7.36
C THR A 117 -3.97 18.75 -7.08
N VAL A 118 -3.12 18.34 -8.03
CA VAL A 118 -2.16 17.24 -7.80
C VAL A 118 -1.26 17.54 -6.60
N THR A 119 -0.83 18.80 -6.45
CA THR A 119 -0.06 19.25 -5.30
C THR A 119 -0.81 18.99 -4.00
N ASP A 120 -2.11 19.30 -3.94
CA ASP A 120 -2.91 19.05 -2.73
C ASP A 120 -2.97 17.55 -2.38
N VAL A 121 -3.21 16.68 -3.36
CA VAL A 121 -3.25 15.22 -3.15
C VAL A 121 -1.91 14.68 -2.66
N VAL A 122 -0.81 15.10 -3.29
CA VAL A 122 0.54 14.69 -2.87
C VAL A 122 0.84 15.20 -1.46
N MET A 123 0.46 16.44 -1.17
CA MET A 123 0.69 17.07 0.13
C MET A 123 -0.10 16.40 1.25
N MET A 124 -1.32 15.93 1.00
CA MET A 124 -2.09 15.11 1.95
C MET A 124 -1.32 13.84 2.34
N GLY A 125 -0.71 13.14 1.37
CA GLY A 125 0.11 11.95 1.64
C GLY A 125 1.45 12.25 2.32
N ARG A 126 2.02 13.43 2.09
CA ARG A 126 3.32 13.85 2.67
C ARG A 126 3.21 14.57 4.01
N TYR A 127 2.01 15.00 4.41
CA TYR A 127 1.82 15.81 5.62
C TYR A 127 2.43 15.16 6.87
N GLY A 128 2.22 13.85 7.06
CA GLY A 128 2.83 13.11 8.18
C GLY A 128 4.35 13.02 8.16
N GLN A 129 5.00 13.25 7.01
CA GLN A 129 6.46 13.21 6.84
C GLN A 129 7.13 14.58 6.91
N LEU A 130 6.38 15.66 6.71
CA LEU A 130 6.92 17.03 6.72
C LEU A 130 7.24 17.53 8.14
N GLY A 131 6.56 17.02 9.17
CA GLY A 131 6.74 17.49 10.55
C GLY A 131 6.19 18.90 10.77
N ARG A 132 6.14 19.35 12.03
CA ARG A 132 5.33 20.52 12.45
C ARG A 132 5.76 21.87 11.83
N THR A 133 7.01 22.01 11.40
CA THR A 133 7.59 23.32 11.01
C THR A 133 8.16 23.35 9.61
N ARG A 134 8.23 22.23 8.88
CA ARG A 134 8.77 22.23 7.51
C ARG A 134 7.67 22.50 6.50
N ARG A 135 7.94 23.44 5.60
CA ARG A 135 7.12 23.68 4.42
C ARG A 135 7.57 22.74 3.29
N PRO A 136 6.65 22.27 2.44
CA PRO A 136 7.05 21.60 1.20
C PRO A 136 7.95 22.51 0.36
N GLY A 137 9.05 21.95 -0.15
CA GLY A 137 9.90 22.64 -1.12
C GLY A 137 9.14 22.90 -2.43
N LYS A 138 9.59 23.89 -3.20
CA LYS A 138 9.07 24.11 -4.56
C LYS A 138 9.35 22.87 -5.41
N VAL A 139 8.31 22.37 -6.06
CA VAL A 139 8.36 21.32 -7.11
C VAL A 139 8.83 21.97 -8.41
#